data_AF-A0A6G6W1T3-F1
#
_entry.id   AF-A0A6G6W1T3-F1
#
_cell.length_a   1.000
_cell.length_b   1.000
_cell.length_c   1.000
_cell.angle_alpha   90.00
_cell.angle_beta   90.00
_cell.angle_gamma   90.00
#
_symmetry.space_group_name_H-M   'P 1'
#
loop_
_entity.id
_entity.type
_entity.pdbx_description
1 polymer ?
#
loop_
_entity_poly.entity_id
_entity_poly.type
_entity_poly.pdbx_seq_one_letter_code
_entity_poly.pdbx_strand_id
1 'polypeptide(L)'
;MRMAGSGRFVFVAQWVAAVLLPVFFFLGRSLVGAELGWLALVGIVYGIFVILILLVPPLLTLFDTEGRRRRSTRLLYDISSFVLWAGLVVGALTAPDSGDSGHLDSAFTTWTGASYEVSQAIFIGAAEVTGIAYLAQLVTAIIGIVRGRRVAAS
;
A
#
# COMPACT_ATOMS: atom_id res chain seq x y z
N MET A 1 -1.50 17.60 17.56
CA MET A 1 -0.87 16.49 18.32
C MET A 1 0.24 15.89 17.45
N ARG A 2 1.52 16.04 17.82
CA ARG A 2 2.59 15.24 17.23
C ARG A 2 2.53 13.88 17.91
N MET A 3 2.09 12.83 17.22
CA MET A 3 2.28 11.48 17.71
C MET A 3 3.79 11.23 17.74
N ALA A 4 4.42 11.37 18.90
CA ALA A 4 5.88 11.41 19.02
C ALA A 4 6.60 10.12 18.56
N GLY A 5 5.86 9.08 18.18
CA GLY A 5 6.39 7.82 17.63
C GLY A 5 5.93 7.44 16.22
N SER A 6 4.94 8.11 15.61
CA SER A 6 4.36 7.65 14.33
C SER A 6 5.40 7.62 13.21
N GLY A 7 6.22 8.66 13.10
CA GLY A 7 7.20 8.77 12.02
C GLY A 7 8.33 7.74 12.11
N ARG A 8 8.69 7.29 13.32
CA ARG A 8 9.67 6.19 13.50
C ARG A 8 9.08 4.85 13.14
N PHE A 9 7.83 4.61 13.54
CA PHE A 9 7.10 3.41 13.17
C PHE A 9 6.96 3.31 11.65
N VAL A 10 6.46 4.37 11.00
CA VAL A 10 6.26 4.39 9.54
C VAL A 10 7.58 4.20 8.80
N PHE A 11 8.67 4.83 9.27
CA PHE A 11 10.00 4.68 8.68
C PHE A 11 10.46 3.22 8.56
N VAL A 12 10.07 2.37 9.52
CA VAL A 12 10.40 0.93 9.53
C VAL A 12 9.31 0.11 8.84
N ALA A 13 8.06 0.32 9.22
CA ALA A 13 6.92 -0.48 8.76
C ALA A 13 6.71 -0.41 7.25
N GLN A 14 7.04 0.71 6.59
CA GLN A 14 6.91 0.86 5.14
C GLN A 14 7.71 -0.18 4.34
N TRP A 15 8.86 -0.64 4.83
CA TRP A 15 9.69 -1.64 4.17
C TRP A 15 9.01 -3.00 4.20
N VAL A 16 8.48 -3.35 5.36
CA VAL A 16 7.75 -4.59 5.58
C VAL A 16 6.44 -4.57 4.79
N ALA A 17 5.69 -3.46 4.86
CA ALA A 17 4.43 -3.28 4.18
C ALA A 17 4.56 -3.34 2.65
N ALA A 18 5.63 -2.78 2.08
CA ALA A 18 5.88 -2.84 0.63
C ALA A 18 6.03 -4.26 0.09
N VAL A 19 6.39 -5.22 0.95
CA VAL A 19 6.50 -6.64 0.58
C VAL A 19 5.26 -7.42 1.03
N LEU A 20 4.88 -7.31 2.31
CA LEU A 20 3.80 -8.10 2.87
C LEU A 20 2.43 -7.75 2.29
N LEU A 21 2.15 -6.48 2.00
CA LEU A 21 0.82 -6.10 1.49
C LEU A 21 0.57 -6.61 0.07
N PRO A 22 1.51 -6.53 -0.89
CA PRO A 22 1.33 -7.21 -2.18
C PRO A 22 1.19 -8.73 -2.05
N VAL A 23 2.02 -9.37 -1.23
CA VAL A 23 1.92 -10.82 -1.00
C VAL A 23 0.57 -11.19 -0.41
N PHE A 24 0.09 -10.42 0.56
CA PHE A 24 -1.24 -10.58 1.14
C PHE A 24 -2.33 -10.37 0.09
N PHE A 25 -2.26 -9.30 -0.69
CA PHE A 25 -3.23 -8.95 -1.72
C PHE A 25 -3.39 -10.07 -2.75
N PHE A 26 -2.29 -10.62 -3.27
CA PHE A 26 -2.36 -11.62 -4.33
C PHE A 26 -2.60 -13.04 -3.83
N LEU A 27 -2.00 -13.42 -2.69
CA LEU A 27 -1.98 -14.81 -2.21
C LEU A 27 -2.61 -14.94 -0.82
N GLY A 28 -2.26 -14.05 0.11
CA GLY A 28 -2.69 -14.13 1.50
C GLY A 28 -4.19 -13.92 1.73
N ARG A 29 -4.91 -13.31 0.78
CA ARG A 29 -6.38 -13.15 0.86
C ARG A 29 -7.13 -14.49 0.92
N SER A 30 -6.51 -15.58 0.49
CA SER A 30 -7.06 -16.94 0.68
C SER A 30 -7.16 -17.37 2.14
N LEU A 31 -6.24 -16.90 2.99
CA LEU A 31 -6.22 -17.20 4.42
C LEU A 31 -7.40 -16.56 5.16
N VAL A 32 -8.04 -15.58 4.53
CA VAL A 32 -9.18 -14.84 5.05
C VAL A 32 -10.48 -15.16 4.29
N GLY A 33 -10.48 -16.24 3.50
CA GLY A 33 -11.69 -16.78 2.88
C GLY A 33 -11.94 -16.34 1.43
N ALA A 34 -11.01 -15.63 0.79
CA ALA A 34 -11.15 -15.30 -0.62
C ALA A 34 -10.70 -16.47 -1.52
N GLU A 35 -11.39 -16.69 -2.64
CA GLU A 35 -11.00 -17.71 -3.61
C GLU A 35 -9.90 -17.20 -4.54
N LEU A 36 -8.90 -18.03 -4.84
CA LEU A 36 -7.77 -17.68 -5.71
C LEU A 36 -8.03 -18.12 -7.16
N GLY A 37 -8.07 -17.16 -8.07
CA GLY A 37 -8.15 -17.35 -9.51
C GLY A 37 -6.97 -16.70 -10.23
N TRP A 38 -7.26 -16.07 -11.37
CA TRP A 38 -6.24 -15.47 -12.24
C TRP A 38 -5.44 -14.35 -11.56
N LEU A 39 -6.03 -13.64 -10.58
CA LEU A 39 -5.32 -12.60 -9.84
C LEU A 39 -4.11 -13.16 -9.09
N ALA A 40 -4.19 -14.37 -8.53
CA ALA A 40 -3.08 -15.02 -7.86
C ALA A 40 -1.91 -15.30 -8.82
N LEU A 41 -2.22 -15.75 -10.05
CA LEU A 41 -1.21 -15.95 -11.09
C LEU A 41 -0.54 -14.63 -11.50
N VAL A 42 -1.33 -13.58 -11.69
CA VAL A 42 -0.81 -12.22 -11.95
C VAL A 42 0.14 -11.79 -10.83
N GLY A 43 -0.22 -12.08 -9.58
CA GLY A 43 0.64 -11.83 -8.43
C GLY A 43 1.97 -12.59 -8.45
N ILE A 44 1.97 -13.85 -8.88
CA ILE A 44 3.19 -14.65 -8.99
C ILE A 44 4.11 -14.10 -10.08
N VAL A 45 3.55 -13.75 -11.25
CA VAL A 45 4.33 -13.30 -12.41
C VAL A 45 4.79 -11.85 -12.25
N TYR A 46 3.91 -10.96 -11.78
CA TYR A 46 4.12 -9.52 -11.79
C TYR A 46 4.22 -8.88 -10.41
N GLY A 47 3.97 -9.62 -9.32
CA GLY A 47 3.98 -9.08 -7.96
C GLY A 47 5.30 -8.45 -7.56
N ILE A 48 6.42 -8.93 -8.11
CA ILE A 48 7.73 -8.31 -7.89
C ILE A 48 7.77 -6.86 -8.38
N PHE A 49 7.12 -6.53 -9.50
CA PHE A 49 7.09 -5.15 -9.99
C PHE A 49 6.26 -4.26 -9.07
N VAL A 50 5.15 -4.78 -8.52
CA VAL A 50 4.34 -4.05 -7.53
C VAL A 50 5.17 -3.76 -6.27
N ILE A 51 5.91 -4.75 -5.76
CA ILE A 51 6.82 -4.57 -4.62
C ILE A 51 7.88 -3.50 -4.93
N LEU A 52 8.53 -3.58 -6.09
CA LEU A 52 9.54 -2.60 -6.50
C LEU A 52 8.98 -1.18 -6.60
N ILE A 53 7.76 -1.03 -7.12
CA ILE A 53 7.05 0.26 -7.17
C ILE A 53 6.79 0.78 -5.75
N LEU A 54 6.26 -0.06 -4.86
CA LEU A 54 5.97 0.34 -3.47
C LEU A 54 7.23 0.64 -2.65
N LEU A 55 8.38 0.12 -3.06
CA LEU A 55 9.68 0.44 -2.45
C LEU A 55 10.23 1.80 -2.90
N VAL A 56 9.72 2.41 -3.97
CA VAL A 56 10.23 3.70 -4.47
C VAL A 56 10.11 4.80 -3.40
N PRO A 57 8.94 5.09 -2.79
CA PRO A 57 8.88 6.15 -1.77
C PRO A 57 9.76 5.87 -0.54
N PRO A 58 9.82 4.65 0.05
CA PRO A 58 10.74 4.32 1.12
C PRO A 58 12.21 4.57 0.76
N LEU A 59 12.64 4.15 -0.43
CA LEU A 59 14.00 4.40 -0.93
C LEU A 59 14.30 5.91 -1.03
N LEU A 60 13.32 6.70 -1.49
CA LEU A 60 13.45 8.16 -1.55
C LEU A 60 13.66 8.79 -0.16
N THR A 61 13.01 8.27 0.89
CA THR A 61 13.20 8.80 2.25
C THR A 61 14.63 8.66 2.79
N LEU A 62 15.42 7.71 2.27
CA LEU A 62 16.84 7.57 2.64
C LEU A 62 17.70 8.74 2.16
N PHE A 63 17.23 9.49 1.16
CA PHE A 63 17.89 10.69 0.64
C PHE A 63 17.43 11.99 1.35
N ASP A 64 16.42 11.94 2.23
CA ASP A 64 16.13 13.04 3.16
C ASP A 64 17.12 12.95 4.33
N THR A 65 18.19 13.76 4.27
CA THR A 65 19.26 13.76 5.27
C THR A 65 18.72 13.94 6.69
N GLU A 66 17.70 14.79 6.88
CA GLU A 66 17.14 15.09 8.19
C GLU A 66 16.23 13.95 8.67
N GLY A 67 15.37 13.45 7.78
CA GLY A 67 14.52 12.29 8.04
C GLY A 67 15.34 11.05 8.40
N ARG A 68 16.43 10.79 7.65
CA ARG A 68 17.36 9.68 7.89
C ARG A 68 18.08 9.81 9.24
N ARG A 69 18.59 11.00 9.59
CA ARG A 69 19.26 11.24 10.89
C ARG A 69 18.32 10.98 12.06
N ARG A 70 17.05 11.40 11.94
CA ARG A 70 16.04 11.19 12.98
C ARG A 70 15.39 9.80 12.93
N ARG A 71 15.66 9.02 11.89
CA ARG A 71 14.97 7.77 11.53
C ARG A 71 13.45 7.94 11.57
N SER A 72 12.96 9.04 11.02
CA SER A 72 11.56 9.44 11.10
C SER A 72 11.09 10.07 9.81
N THR A 73 9.87 9.75 9.42
CA THR A 73 9.14 10.40 8.34
C THR A 73 8.41 11.66 8.83
N ARG A 74 7.89 12.46 7.89
CA ARG A 74 7.13 13.69 8.15
C ARG A 74 5.64 13.35 8.21
N LEU A 75 4.85 14.11 8.96
CA LEU A 75 3.43 13.84 9.18
C LEU A 75 2.61 13.52 7.91
N LEU A 76 2.78 14.28 6.82
CA LEU A 76 2.04 14.01 5.58
C LEU A 76 2.45 12.68 4.92
N TYR A 77 3.71 12.29 5.08
CA TYR A 77 4.20 10.99 4.64
C TYR A 77 3.61 9.87 5.52
N ASP A 78 3.52 10.09 6.84
CA ASP A 78 2.89 9.14 7.76
C ASP A 78 1.42 8.92 7.37
N ILE A 79 0.66 10.00 7.19
CA ILE A 79 -0.76 9.94 6.84
C ILE A 79 -0.95 9.21 5.51
N SER A 80 -0.20 9.59 4.47
CA SER A 80 -0.30 8.92 3.16
C SER A 80 0.10 7.45 3.23
N SER A 81 1.09 7.08 4.06
CA SER A 81 1.46 5.67 4.28
C SER A 81 0.32 4.87 4.92
N PHE A 82 -0.31 5.40 5.97
CA PHE A 82 -1.44 4.73 6.61
C PHE A 82 -2.65 4.58 5.66
N VAL A 83 -2.96 5.63 4.88
CA VAL A 83 -4.04 5.57 3.90
C VAL A 83 -3.71 4.55 2.80
N LEU A 84 -2.46 4.51 2.33
CA LEU A 84 -2.01 3.52 1.36
C LEU A 84 -2.17 2.09 1.89
N TRP A 85 -1.72 1.82 3.12
CA TRP A 85 -1.80 0.49 3.70
C TRP A 85 -3.25 0.06 3.94
N ALA A 86 -4.08 0.96 4.47
CA ALA A 86 -5.50 0.69 4.64
C ALA A 86 -6.18 0.43 3.28
N GLY A 87 -5.87 1.23 2.27
CA GLY A 87 -6.38 1.04 0.90
C GLY A 87 -5.99 -0.31 0.30
N LEU A 88 -4.73 -0.74 0.47
CA LEU A 88 -4.26 -2.05 0.01
C LEU A 88 -4.94 -3.21 0.76
N VAL A 89 -5.16 -3.09 2.08
CA VAL A 89 -5.86 -4.11 2.86
C VAL A 89 -7.32 -4.21 2.44
N VAL A 90 -8.02 -3.07 2.34
CA VAL A 90 -9.41 -3.04 1.88
C VAL A 90 -9.50 -3.62 0.46
N GLY A 91 -8.62 -3.17 -0.43
CA GLY A 91 -8.52 -3.68 -1.79
C GLY A 91 -8.30 -5.20 -1.81
N ALA A 92 -7.40 -5.74 -0.98
CA ALA A 92 -7.15 -7.18 -0.90
C ALA A 92 -8.39 -7.99 -0.47
N LEU A 93 -9.19 -7.43 0.44
CA LEU A 93 -10.39 -8.08 0.96
C LEU A 93 -11.55 -8.03 -0.01
N THR A 94 -11.65 -6.97 -0.81
CA THR A 94 -12.78 -6.74 -1.72
C THR A 94 -12.45 -7.04 -3.18
N ALA A 95 -11.19 -7.34 -3.50
CA ALA A 95 -10.74 -7.62 -4.86
C ALA A 95 -11.58 -8.76 -5.47
N PRO A 96 -12.37 -8.49 -6.51
CA PRO A 96 -13.00 -9.55 -7.27
C PRO A 96 -11.92 -10.35 -8.00
N ASP A 97 -12.12 -11.65 -8.13
CA ASP A 97 -11.28 -12.51 -8.96
C ASP A 97 -12.17 -13.33 -9.91
N SER A 98 -11.55 -13.98 -10.88
CA SER A 98 -12.21 -14.87 -11.81
C SER A 98 -11.35 -16.09 -12.10
N GLY A 99 -12.01 -17.20 -12.40
CA GLY A 99 -11.42 -18.42 -12.91
C GLY A 99 -12.06 -18.84 -14.22
N ASP A 100 -11.73 -20.04 -14.70
CA ASP A 100 -12.25 -20.58 -15.96
C ASP A 100 -13.78 -20.76 -15.95
N SER A 101 -14.39 -20.85 -14.77
CA SER A 101 -15.83 -21.04 -14.57
C SER A 101 -16.60 -19.77 -14.20
N GLY A 102 -15.97 -18.58 -14.20
CA GLY A 102 -16.63 -17.30 -13.91
C GLY A 102 -16.07 -16.54 -12.72
N HIS A 103 -16.90 -15.70 -12.11
CA HIS A 103 -16.53 -14.88 -10.95
C HIS A 103 -16.29 -15.75 -9.72
N LEU A 104 -15.28 -15.37 -8.94
CA LEU A 104 -14.91 -16.00 -7.69
C LEU A 104 -15.17 -15.04 -6.53
N ASP A 105 -15.45 -15.60 -5.36
CA ASP A 105 -15.78 -14.83 -4.17
C ASP A 105 -14.55 -14.12 -3.57
N SER A 106 -14.74 -12.86 -3.20
CA SER A 106 -13.78 -12.13 -2.38
C SER A 106 -13.97 -12.51 -0.90
N ALA A 107 -13.00 -12.16 -0.05
CA ALA A 107 -13.18 -12.35 1.40
C ALA A 107 -14.40 -11.55 1.89
N PHE A 108 -14.59 -10.35 1.35
CA PHE A 108 -15.72 -9.50 1.68
C PHE A 108 -17.07 -10.12 1.31
N THR A 109 -17.23 -10.67 0.09
CA THR A 109 -18.49 -11.34 -0.29
C THR A 109 -18.73 -12.57 0.57
N THR A 110 -17.69 -13.35 0.84
CA THR A 110 -17.73 -14.54 1.71
C THR A 110 -18.21 -14.21 3.13
N TRP A 111 -17.75 -13.10 3.71
CA TRP A 111 -18.09 -12.72 5.08
C TRP A 111 -19.46 -12.05 5.23
N THR A 112 -19.86 -11.28 4.22
CA THR A 112 -21.03 -10.40 4.32
C THR A 112 -22.24 -10.89 3.54
N GLY A 113 -22.05 -11.79 2.59
CA GLY A 113 -23.08 -12.16 1.60
C GLY A 113 -23.40 -11.04 0.62
N ALA A 114 -22.58 -9.99 0.54
CA ALA A 114 -22.73 -8.91 -0.42
C ALA A 114 -22.54 -9.39 -1.86
N SER A 115 -23.14 -8.70 -2.82
CA SER A 115 -23.00 -9.05 -4.23
C SER A 115 -21.61 -8.73 -4.77
N TYR A 116 -21.26 -9.38 -5.89
CA TYR A 116 -20.02 -9.15 -6.62
C TYR A 116 -19.84 -7.68 -7.00
N GLU A 117 -20.90 -7.02 -7.47
CA GLU A 117 -20.87 -5.62 -7.91
C GLU A 117 -20.55 -4.67 -6.74
N VAL A 118 -21.07 -4.96 -5.54
CA VAL A 118 -20.75 -4.17 -4.34
C VAL A 118 -19.28 -4.34 -3.97
N SER A 119 -18.78 -5.58 -3.96
CA SER A 119 -17.36 -5.84 -3.69
C SER A 119 -16.45 -5.14 -4.71
N GLN A 120 -16.82 -5.20 -6.00
CA GLN A 120 -16.11 -4.55 -7.08
C GLN A 120 -16.10 -3.02 -6.94
N ALA A 121 -17.22 -2.41 -6.58
CA ALA A 121 -17.30 -0.96 -6.36
C ALA A 121 -16.39 -0.51 -5.21
N ILE A 122 -16.37 -1.25 -4.10
CA ILE A 122 -15.48 -0.99 -2.97
C ILE A 122 -14.01 -1.15 -3.38
N PHE A 123 -13.70 -2.21 -4.14
CA PHE A 123 -12.36 -2.44 -4.67
C PHE A 123 -11.87 -1.27 -5.54
N ILE A 124 -12.70 -0.78 -6.46
CA ILE A 124 -12.36 0.36 -7.32
C ILE A 124 -12.07 1.60 -6.46
N GLY A 125 -12.94 1.91 -5.49
CA GLY A 125 -12.73 3.04 -4.58
C GLY A 125 -11.44 2.90 -3.76
N ALA A 126 -11.15 1.70 -3.26
CA ALA A 126 -9.92 1.41 -2.52
C ALA A 126 -8.68 1.55 -3.42
N ALA A 127 -8.76 1.12 -4.69
CA ALA A 127 -7.67 1.26 -5.67
C ALA A 127 -7.38 2.74 -6.00
N GLU A 128 -8.42 3.56 -6.18
CA GLU A 128 -8.26 5.01 -6.39
C GLU A 128 -7.61 5.70 -5.19
N VAL A 129 -8.11 5.41 -3.98
CA VAL A 129 -7.54 5.94 -2.73
C VAL A 129 -6.08 5.52 -2.57
N THR A 130 -5.77 4.25 -2.85
CA THR A 130 -4.41 3.69 -2.84
C THR A 130 -3.51 4.43 -3.83
N GLY A 131 -3.97 4.65 -5.07
CA GLY A 131 -3.23 5.39 -6.10
C GLY A 131 -2.92 6.83 -5.68
N ILE A 132 -3.92 7.56 -5.16
CA ILE A 132 -3.74 8.93 -4.67
C ILE A 132 -2.79 8.96 -3.47
N ALA A 133 -2.93 8.04 -2.52
CA ALA A 133 -2.07 7.96 -1.34
C ALA A 133 -0.61 7.67 -1.73
N TYR A 134 -0.38 6.76 -2.68
CA TYR A 134 0.94 6.48 -3.23
C TYR A 134 1.57 7.73 -3.86
N LEU A 135 0.83 8.46 -4.70
CA LEU A 135 1.31 9.70 -5.31
C LEU A 135 1.64 10.77 -4.26
N ALA A 136 0.80 10.92 -3.23
CA ALA A 136 1.06 11.82 -2.12
C ALA A 136 2.33 11.43 -1.35
N GLN A 137 2.55 10.13 -1.13
CA GLN A 137 3.76 9.60 -0.48
C GLN A 137 5.01 9.90 -1.32
N LEU A 138 4.94 9.72 -2.64
CA LEU A 138 6.02 10.04 -3.58
C LEU A 138 6.37 11.54 -3.53
N VAL A 139 5.36 12.41 -3.67
CA VAL A 139 5.53 13.87 -3.65
C VAL A 139 6.12 14.33 -2.33
N THR A 140 5.62 13.82 -1.20
CA THR A 140 6.13 14.18 0.13
C THR A 140 7.56 13.70 0.36
N ALA A 141 7.95 12.53 -0.18
CA ALA A 141 9.34 12.06 -0.16
C ALA A 141 10.26 13.03 -0.92
N ILE A 142 9.88 13.40 -2.16
CA ILE A 142 10.65 14.31 -3.00
C ILE A 142 10.80 15.68 -2.34
N ILE A 143 9.72 16.23 -1.77
CA ILE A 143 9.76 17.50 -1.02
C ILE A 143 10.71 17.39 0.18
N GLY A 144 10.73 16.26 0.89
CA GLY A 144 11.65 15.98 1.98
C GLY A 144 13.12 16.11 1.55
N ILE A 145 13.48 15.45 0.44
CA ILE A 145 14.83 15.51 -0.14
C ILE A 145 15.21 16.95 -0.52
N VAL A 146 14.34 17.64 -1.27
CA VAL A 146 14.60 19.01 -1.74
C VAL A 146 14.82 19.96 -0.57
N ARG A 147 14.00 19.86 0.48
CA ARG A 147 14.16 20.68 1.70
C ARG A 147 15.43 20.34 2.46
N GLY A 148 15.77 19.06 2.58
CA GLY A 148 17.02 18.62 3.23
C GLY A 148 18.27 19.14 2.53
N ARG A 149 18.28 19.17 1.20
CA ARG A 149 19.40 19.73 0.41
C ARG A 149 19.58 21.23 0.60
N ARG A 150 18.48 22.00 0.67
CA ARG A 150 18.55 23.45 0.88
C ARG A 150 19.17 23.81 2.22
N VAL A 151 18.83 23.09 3.29
CA VAL A 151 19.40 23.30 4.63
C VAL A 151 20.88 22.93 4.69
N ALA A 152 21.34 21.95 3.91
CA ALA A 152 22.75 21.59 3.86
C ALA A 152 23.63 22.58 3.06
N ALA A 153 23.01 23.40 2.20
CA ALA A 153 23.68 24.38 1.36
C ALA A 153 23.71 25.81 1.96
N SER A 154 22.96 26.03 3.04
CA SER A 154 22.95 27.26 3.84
C SER A 154 23.87 27.13 5.04
#